data_AF-A0A550H961-F1
#
_entry.id   AF-A0A550H961-F1
#
_cell.length_a   1.000
_cell.length_b   1.000
_cell.length_c   1.000
_cell.angle_alpha   90.00
_cell.angle_beta   90.00
_cell.angle_gamma   90.00
#
_symmetry.space_group_name_H-M   'P 1'
#
loop_
_entity.id
_entity.type
_entity.pdbx_description
1 polymer ?
#
loop_
_entity_poly.entity_id
_entity_poly.type
_entity_poly.pdbx_seq_one_letter_code
_entity_poly.pdbx_strand_id
1 'polypeptide(L)'
;MWSTNPSELRDSMLFDEPCPSCEEFGLCGGRCLFANKQRLWGEEGFLKVCETVKHLLGCLRDILPEVHRLVAQGKIALGDFAYPEFNNGCEIIP
;
A
#
# COMPACT_ATOMS: atom_id res chain seq x y z
N MET A 1 13.23 -0.92 16.78
CA MET A 1 13.38 -1.32 15.36
C MET A 1 13.41 -0.13 14.42
N TRP A 2 12.89 1.05 14.78
CA TRP A 2 13.22 2.32 14.09
C TRP A 2 13.39 3.42 15.15
N SER A 3 14.44 4.24 15.03
CA SER A 3 14.69 5.39 15.93
C SER A 3 14.16 6.72 15.38
N THR A 4 13.48 6.66 14.23
CA THR A 4 12.93 7.81 13.50
C THR A 4 11.48 7.55 13.16
N ASN A 5 10.66 8.60 13.18
CA ASN A 5 9.25 8.53 12.82
C ASN A 5 9.03 9.14 11.42
N PRO A 6 8.27 8.52 10.50
CA PRO A 6 7.89 9.13 9.23
C PRO A 6 7.29 10.54 9.36
N SER A 7 6.61 10.87 10.47
CA SER A 7 6.08 12.21 10.72
C SER A 7 7.15 13.28 10.94
N GLU A 8 8.39 12.89 11.22
CA GLU A 8 9.53 13.79 11.44
C GLU A 8 10.27 14.12 10.13
N LEU A 9 9.82 13.55 8.99
CA LEU A 9 10.37 13.84 7.68
C LEU A 9 10.07 15.30 7.29
N ARG A 10 11.12 16.11 7.29
CA ARG A 10 11.08 17.49 6.76
C ARG A 10 10.81 17.48 5.26
N ASP A 11 10.09 18.51 4.81
CA ASP A 11 9.76 18.74 3.40
C ASP A 11 9.03 17.56 2.74
N SER A 12 8.28 16.80 3.54
CA SER A 12 7.46 15.70 3.05
C SER A 12 6.31 16.23 2.20
N MET A 13 6.09 15.56 1.06
CA MET A 13 5.01 15.90 0.15
C MET A 13 3.74 15.18 0.58
N LEU A 14 2.72 15.95 0.96
CA LEU A 14 1.40 15.44 1.35
C LEU A 14 0.54 15.17 0.12
N PHE A 15 -0.39 14.23 0.20
CA PHE A 15 -1.32 13.90 -0.88
C PHE A 15 -2.42 14.96 -1.04
N ASP A 16 -2.88 15.14 -2.28
CA ASP A 16 -4.09 15.90 -2.58
C ASP A 16 -5.33 15.00 -2.55
N GLU A 17 -6.50 15.61 -2.39
CA GLU A 17 -7.77 14.90 -2.49
C GLU A 17 -7.89 14.14 -3.82
N PRO A 18 -8.50 12.93 -3.83
CA PRO A 18 -9.32 12.34 -2.76
C PRO A 18 -8.56 11.46 -1.75
N CYS A 19 -7.21 11.40 -1.82
CA CYS A 19 -6.44 10.39 -1.10
C CYS A 19 -6.52 10.51 0.44
N PRO A 20 -6.32 11.69 1.06
CA PRO A 20 -6.39 11.82 2.51
C PRO A 20 -7.76 11.45 3.11
N SER A 21 -8.84 11.65 2.34
CA SER A 21 -10.21 11.34 2.76
C SER A 21 -10.68 9.93 2.35
N CYS A 22 -9.84 9.15 1.67
CA CYS A 22 -10.19 7.81 1.17
C CYS A 22 -10.16 6.76 2.30
N GLU A 23 -11.21 5.94 2.40
CA GLU A 23 -11.32 4.87 3.41
C GLU A 23 -10.19 3.82 3.28
N GLU A 24 -9.67 3.62 2.08
CA GLU A 24 -8.59 2.67 1.80
C GLU A 24 -7.20 3.25 2.06
N PHE A 25 -7.07 4.55 2.37
CA PHE A 25 -5.78 5.23 2.43
C PHE A 25 -4.81 4.60 3.42
N GLY A 26 -5.31 4.13 4.57
CA GLY A 26 -4.48 3.46 5.59
C GLY A 26 -3.85 2.14 5.11
N LEU A 27 -4.49 1.43 4.19
CA LEU A 27 -3.98 0.18 3.62
C LEU A 27 -3.22 0.41 2.31
N CYS A 28 -3.75 1.27 1.44
CA CYS A 28 -3.12 1.67 0.17
C CYS A 28 -1.78 2.37 0.41
N GLY A 29 -1.70 3.24 1.42
CA GLY A 29 -0.50 3.99 1.78
C GLY A 29 -0.05 5.02 0.75
N GLY A 30 -0.85 5.29 -0.29
CA GLY A 30 -0.55 6.31 -1.28
C GLY A 30 0.72 6.05 -2.10
N ARG A 31 1.06 4.79 -2.38
CA ARG A 31 2.25 4.42 -3.17
C ARG A 31 2.30 5.05 -4.57
N CYS A 32 1.17 5.57 -5.05
CA CYS A 32 1.04 6.32 -6.31
C CYS A 32 1.14 7.86 -6.15
N LEU A 33 1.90 8.38 -5.18
CA LEU A 33 2.04 9.81 -4.91
C LEU A 33 2.28 10.67 -6.17
N PHE A 34 3.14 10.20 -7.08
CA PHE A 34 3.39 10.90 -8.34
C PHE A 34 2.12 11.06 -9.19
N ALA A 35 1.31 10.01 -9.34
CA ALA A 35 0.05 10.06 -10.08
C ALA A 35 -1.00 10.94 -9.38
N ASN A 36 -1.00 10.98 -8.05
CA ASN A 36 -1.84 11.89 -7.27
C ASN A 36 -1.46 13.36 -7.51
N LYS A 37 -0.17 13.69 -7.52
CA LYS A 37 0.31 15.07 -7.66
C LYS A 37 0.33 15.61 -9.06
N GLN A 38 0.87 14.84 -10.00
CA GLN A 38 1.15 15.37 -11.33
C GLN A 38 -0.07 15.36 -12.24
N ARG A 39 -1.01 14.43 -12.01
CA ARG A 39 -2.26 14.31 -12.81
C ARG A 39 -2.01 14.39 -14.33
N LEU A 40 -0.89 13.85 -14.84
CA LEU A 40 -0.48 14.02 -16.24
C LEU A 40 -1.52 13.50 -17.25
N TRP A 41 -2.31 12.50 -16.85
CA TRP A 41 -3.41 11.92 -17.63
C TRP A 41 -4.79 12.38 -17.14
N GLY A 42 -4.84 13.54 -16.48
CA GLY A 42 -6.04 14.08 -15.86
C GLY A 42 -6.57 13.22 -14.71
N GLU A 43 -7.78 13.56 -14.27
CA GLU A 43 -8.47 12.88 -13.19
C GLU A 43 -8.81 11.43 -13.56
N GLU A 44 -9.25 11.18 -14.80
CA GLU A 44 -9.59 9.83 -15.26
C GLU A 44 -8.39 8.87 -15.19
N GLY A 45 -7.21 9.32 -15.64
CA GLY A 45 -6.00 8.50 -15.59
C GLY A 45 -5.58 8.18 -14.15
N PHE A 46 -5.71 9.14 -13.24
CA PHE A 46 -5.52 8.85 -11.83
C PHE A 46 -6.53 7.87 -11.28
N LEU A 47 -7.82 8.04 -11.58
CA LEU A 47 -8.87 7.15 -11.08
C LEU A 47 -8.62 5.71 -11.54
N LYS A 48 -8.16 5.50 -12.79
CA LYS A 48 -7.75 4.17 -13.25
C LYS A 48 -6.65 3.56 -12.38
N VAL A 49 -5.62 4.32 -12.00
CA VAL A 49 -4.57 3.85 -11.08
C VAL A 49 -5.13 3.59 -9.68
N CYS A 50 -6.03 4.43 -9.18
CA CYS A 50 -6.67 4.23 -7.88
C CYS A 50 -7.49 2.93 -7.85
N GLU A 51 -8.26 2.67 -8.91
CA GLU A 51 -9.11 1.48 -9.01
C GLU A 51 -8.31 0.18 -9.14
N THR A 52 -7.14 0.18 -9.78
CA THR A 52 -6.29 -1.04 -9.80
C THR A 52 -5.80 -1.39 -8.39
N VAL A 53 -5.47 -0.40 -7.57
CA VAL A 53 -5.08 -0.62 -6.17
C VAL A 53 -6.26 -1.09 -5.33
N LYS A 54 -7.44 -0.48 -5.46
CA LYS A 54 -8.66 -0.93 -4.76
C LYS A 54 -9.04 -2.36 -5.15
N HIS A 55 -8.93 -2.70 -6.43
CA HIS A 55 -9.17 -4.04 -6.92
C HIS A 55 -8.20 -5.05 -6.28
N LEU A 56 -6.90 -4.72 -6.21
CA LEU A 56 -5.91 -5.55 -5.52
C LEU A 56 -6.28 -5.75 -4.03
N LEU A 57 -6.65 -4.68 -3.33
CA LEU A 57 -7.07 -4.77 -1.92
C LEU A 57 -8.32 -5.65 -1.75
N GLY A 58 -9.28 -5.56 -2.68
CA GLY A 58 -10.44 -6.47 -2.74
C GLY A 58 -10.03 -7.92 -2.86
N CYS A 59 -9.22 -8.27 -3.87
CA CYS A 59 -8.72 -9.63 -4.08
C CYS A 59 -7.95 -10.17 -2.86
N LEU A 60 -7.16 -9.33 -2.18
CA LEU A 60 -6.47 -9.72 -0.96
C LEU A 60 -7.44 -9.99 0.19
N ARG A 61 -8.50 -9.18 0.35
CA ARG A 61 -9.54 -9.41 1.37
C ARG A 61 -10.31 -10.69 1.12
N ASP A 62 -10.59 -11.03 -0.14
CA ASP A 62 -11.31 -12.24 -0.49
C ASP A 62 -10.56 -13.52 -0.07
N ILE A 63 -9.22 -13.50 -0.09
CA ILE A 63 -8.39 -14.64 0.31
C ILE A 63 -8.03 -14.65 1.81
N LEU A 64 -8.16 -13.52 2.53
CA LEU A 64 -7.81 -13.43 3.95
C LEU A 64 -8.45 -14.51 4.84
N PRO A 65 -9.75 -14.87 4.68
CA PRO A 65 -10.37 -15.93 5.48
C PRO A 65 -9.65 -17.28 5.33
N GLU A 66 -9.22 -17.60 4.11
CA GLU A 66 -8.48 -18.83 3.82
C GLU A 66 -7.08 -18.79 4.44
N VAL A 67 -6.38 -17.67 4.34
CA VAL A 67 -5.08 -17.47 4.98
C VAL A 67 -5.21 -17.67 6.49
N HIS A 68 -6.20 -17.05 7.15
CA HIS A 68 -6.46 -17.24 8.58
C HIS A 68 -6.77 -18.70 8.93
N ARG A 69 -7.52 -19.41 8.09
CA ARG A 69 -7.81 -20.84 8.27
C ARG A 69 -6.54 -21.68 8.19
N LEU A 70 -5.65 -21.41 7.24
CA LEU A 70 -4.39 -22.13 7.09
C LEU A 70 -3.42 -21.84 8.25
N VAL A 71 -3.37 -20.60 8.75
CA VAL A 71 -2.63 -20.24 9.97
C VAL A 71 -3.17 -21.01 11.18
N ALA A 72 -4.49 -21.02 11.37
CA ALA A 72 -5.12 -21.74 12.47
C ALA A 72 -4.89 -23.27 12.41
N GLN A 73 -4.72 -23.83 11.21
CA GLN A 73 -4.36 -25.23 10.99
C GLN A 73 -2.85 -25.51 11.16
N GLY A 74 -2.03 -24.49 11.39
CA GLY A 74 -0.58 -24.62 11.48
C GLY A 74 0.10 -25.00 10.16
N LYS A 75 -0.57 -24.82 9.02
CA LYS A 75 0.00 -25.12 7.70
C LYS A 75 0.95 -24.03 7.20
N ILE A 76 0.72 -22.80 7.65
CA ILE A 76 1.56 -21.62 7.44
C ILE A 76 1.67 -20.87 8.76
N ALA A 77 2.76 -20.16 8.98
CA ALA A 77 2.99 -19.33 10.15
C ALA A 77 2.78 -17.84 9.81
N LEU A 78 2.35 -17.03 10.78
CA LEU A 78 2.32 -15.57 10.60
C LEU A 78 3.72 -15.01 10.28
N GLY A 79 4.77 -15.65 10.80
CA GLY A 79 6.16 -15.29 10.51
C GLY A 79 6.54 -15.48 9.04
N ASP A 80 5.83 -16.31 8.27
CA ASP A 80 6.10 -16.53 6.84
C ASP A 80 5.79 -15.27 6.01
N PHE A 81 5.00 -14.34 6.55
CA PHE A 81 4.68 -13.05 5.95
C PHE A 81 5.58 -11.91 6.46
N ALA A 82 6.53 -12.19 7.35
CA ALA A 82 7.45 -11.17 7.84
C ALA A 82 8.39 -10.73 6.72
N TYR A 83 8.44 -9.42 6.48
CA TYR A 83 9.40 -8.85 5.55
C TYR A 83 10.83 -9.01 6.10
N PRO A 84 11.84 -9.36 5.29
CA PRO A 84 13.22 -9.49 5.76
C PRO A 84 13.75 -8.16 6.30
N GLU A 85 14.67 -8.23 7.27
CA GLU A 85 15.27 -7.05 7.90
C GLU A 85 15.97 -6.13 6.90
N PHE A 86 16.63 -6.72 5.90
CA PHE A 86 17.25 -6.00 4.81
C PHE A 86 16.42 -6.12 3.55
N ASN A 87 16.05 -4.98 2.98
CA ASN A 87 15.37 -4.93 1.70
C ASN A 87 16.26 -5.56 0.63
N ASN A 88 15.85 -6.73 0.17
CA ASN A 88 16.48 -7.48 -0.92
C ASN A 88 15.77 -7.27 -2.26
N GLY A 89 14.73 -6.43 -2.29
CA GLY A 89 14.06 -6.00 -3.51
C GLY A 89 14.65 -4.69 -4.03
N CYS A 90 15.00 -4.65 -5.32
CA CYS A 90 15.21 -3.39 -6.00
C CYS A 90 13.81 -2.79 -6.28
N GLU A 91 13.38 -1.82 -5.47
CA GLU A 91 12.19 -1.03 -5.79
C GLU A 91 12.58 -0.05 -6.91
N ILE A 92 12.44 -0.51 -8.16
CA ILE A 92 12.56 0.37 -9.33
C ILE A 92 11.22 1.07 -9.48
N ILE A 93 11.15 2.31 -9.00
CA ILE A 93 10.07 3.24 -9.35
C ILE A 93 10.48 3.88 -10.69
N PRO A 94 9.87 3.51 -11.83
CA PRO A 94 10.10 4.19 -13.10
C PRO A 94 9.59 5.64 -13.08
#